data_AF-A0A3N9MJK9-F1
#
_entry.id   AF-A0A3N9MJK9-F1
#
_cell.length_a   1.000
_cell.length_b   1.000
_cell.length_c   1.000
_cell.angle_alpha   90.00
_cell.angle_beta   90.00
_cell.angle_gamma   90.00
#
_symmetry.space_group_name_H-M   'P 1'
#
loop_
_entity.id
_entity.type
_entity.pdbx_description
1 polymer ?
#
loop_
_entity_poly.entity_id
_entity_poly.type
_entity_poly.pdbx_seq_one_letter_code
_entity_poly.pdbx_strand_id
1 'polypeptide(L)' 'GETPAILSFYESCGFEKSHRVKNFFTDNYNHPIFEGDIQLVDMIYLKKDLQE' A
#
# COMPACT_ATOMS: atom_id res chain seq x y z
N GLY A 1 -2.76 -0.08 4.94
CA GLY A 1 -2.26 0.57 3.71
C GLY A 1 -0.74 0.66 3.67
N GLU A 2 -0.15 1.24 4.72
CA GLU A 2 1.30 1.39 4.89
C GLU A 2 1.74 1.00 6.33
N THR A 3 0.86 0.34 7.09
CA THR A 3 1.23 -0.08 8.43
C THR A 3 2.42 -1.04 8.37
N PRO A 4 3.43 -0.87 9.26
CA PRO A 4 4.63 -1.70 9.25
C PRO A 4 4.31 -3.20 9.22
N ALA A 5 3.26 -3.63 9.92
CA ALA A 5 2.81 -5.02 9.94
C ALA A 5 2.39 -5.56 8.56
N ILE A 6 1.59 -4.80 7.79
CA ILE A 6 1.12 -5.23 6.48
C ILE A 6 2.29 -5.26 5.48
N LEU A 7 3.16 -4.26 5.53
CA LEU A 7 4.34 -4.21 4.66
C LEU A 7 5.28 -5.37 4.96
N SER A 8 5.59 -5.63 6.24
CA SER A 8 6.44 -6.75 6.63
C SER A 8 5.84 -8.10 6.26
N PHE A 9 4.51 -8.25 6.31
CA PHE A 9 3.84 -9.46 5.85
C PHE A 9 4.09 -9.71 4.36
N TYR A 10 3.85 -8.73 3.50
CA TYR A 10 4.09 -8.89 2.06
C TYR A 10 5.59 -9.04 1.73
N GLU A 11 6.46 -8.31 2.43
CA GLU A 11 7.91 -8.45 2.33
C GLU A 11 8.37 -9.88 2.69
N SER A 12 7.80 -10.48 3.75
CA SER A 12 8.07 -11.89 4.11
C SER A 12 7.59 -12.89 3.06
N CYS A 13 6.60 -12.53 2.25
CA CYS A 13 6.10 -13.32 1.12
C CYS A 13 6.93 -13.14 -0.16
N GLY A 14 8.01 -12.35 -0.11
CA GLY A 14 8.90 -12.06 -1.22
C GLY A 14 8.40 -10.94 -2.14
N PHE A 15 7.44 -10.12 -1.70
CA PHE A 15 7.13 -8.87 -2.38
C PHE A 15 8.11 -7.78 -1.96
N GLU A 16 8.36 -6.83 -2.83
CA GLU A 16 9.15 -5.64 -2.54
C GLU A 16 8.39 -4.36 -2.92
N LYS A 17 8.71 -3.26 -2.25
CA LYS A 17 8.13 -1.95 -2.60
C LYS A 17 8.57 -1.55 -4.00
N SER A 18 7.60 -1.28 -4.88
CA SER A 18 7.85 -0.79 -6.24
C SER A 18 7.89 0.73 -6.27
N HIS A 19 6.78 1.38 -5.94
CA HIS A 19 6.64 2.83 -5.95
C HIS A 19 5.43 3.26 -5.13
N ARG A 20 5.33 4.57 -4.89
CA ARG A 20 4.21 5.21 -4.20
C ARG A 20 3.49 6.16 -5.15
N VAL A 21 2.17 6.08 -5.14
CA VAL A 21 1.29 7.06 -5.81
C VAL A 21 0.73 7.97 -4.73
N LYS A 22 1.13 9.25 -4.77
CA LYS A 22 0.66 10.26 -3.82
C LYS A 22 -0.81 10.57 -4.05
N ASN A 23 -1.55 10.82 -2.97
CA ASN A 23 -2.97 11.22 -2.99
C ASN A 23 -3.91 10.23 -3.70
N PHE A 24 -3.48 9.00 -3.95
CA PHE A 24 -4.27 8.03 -4.71
C PHE A 24 -5.69 7.87 -4.13
N PHE A 25 -5.83 7.71 -2.81
CA PHE A 25 -7.14 7.49 -2.22
C PHE A 25 -8.02 8.74 -2.25
N THR A 26 -7.45 9.93 -2.04
CA THR A 26 -8.22 11.18 -2.08
C THR A 26 -8.60 11.61 -3.49
N ASP A 27 -7.80 11.22 -4.49
CA ASP A 27 -8.04 11.56 -5.90
C ASP A 27 -9.04 10.58 -6.55
N ASN A 28 -9.09 9.32 -6.10
CA ASN A 28 -9.91 8.28 -6.69
C ASN A 28 -11.21 7.97 -5.92
N TYR A 29 -11.32 8.38 -4.65
CA TYR A 29 -12.52 8.15 -3.83
C TYR A 29 -13.09 9.47 -3.31
N ASN A 30 -14.41 9.62 -3.41
CA ASN A 30 -15.14 10.81 -2.98
C ASN A 30 -15.37 10.89 -1.47
N HIS A 31 -14.90 9.90 -0.71
CA HIS A 31 -14.97 9.87 0.74
C HIS A 31 -13.62 9.42 1.32
N PRO A 32 -13.17 9.96 2.47
CA PRO A 32 -11.95 9.52 3.12
C PRO A 32 -12.02 8.05 3.53
N ILE A 33 -10.92 7.32 3.30
CA ILE A 33 -10.78 5.91 3.67
C ILE A 33 -9.83 5.83 4.86
N PHE A 34 -10.16 4.98 5.84
CA PHE A 34 -9.38 4.82 7.08
C PHE A 34 -9.04 3.35 7.36
N GLU A 35 -7.85 3.13 7.92
CA GLU A 35 -7.42 1.88 8.52
C GLU A 35 -7.17 2.14 10.02
N GLY A 36 -8.15 1.76 10.87
CA GLY A 36 -8.20 2.24 12.24
C GLY A 36 -8.36 3.77 12.28
N ASP A 37 -7.47 4.44 13.02
CA ASP A 37 -7.46 5.91 13.12
C ASP A 37 -6.59 6.60 12.06
N ILE A 38 -6.02 5.83 11.11
CA ILE A 38 -5.12 6.35 10.08
C ILE A 38 -5.89 6.56 8.78
N GLN A 39 -5.93 7.80 8.29
CA GLN A 39 -6.47 8.09 6.96
C GLN A 39 -5.50 7.58 5.88
N LEU A 40 -6.03 6.80 4.94
CA LEU A 40 -5.30 6.39 3.75
C LEU A 40 -5.37 7.53 2.72
N VAL A 41 -4.20 8.04 2.32
CA VAL A 41 -4.07 9.13 1.34
C VAL A 41 -3.25 8.64 0.16
N ASP A 42 -2.06 8.12 0.42
CA ASP A 42 -1.17 7.56 -0.60
C ASP A 42 -1.41 6.06 -0.79
N MET A 43 -1.07 5.54 -1.97
CA MET A 43 -1.04 4.10 -2.23
C MET A 43 0.38 3.61 -2.52
N ILE A 44 0.73 2.46 -1.97
CA ILE A 44 2.01 1.79 -2.21
C ILE A 44 1.77 0.54 -3.05
N TYR A 45 2.46 0.48 -4.18
CA TYR A 45 2.51 -0.72 -5.00
C TYR A 45 3.66 -1.62 -4.55
N LEU A 46 3.34 -2.90 -4.42
CA LEU A 46 4.30 -3.97 -4.18
C LEU A 46 4.43 -4.81 -5.44
N LYS A 47 5.65 -5.25 -5.74
CA LYS A 47 5.93 -6.16 -6.86
C LYS A 47 6.59 -7.43 -6.35
N LYS A 48 6.39 -8.54 -7.05
CA LYS A 48 7.11 -9.79 -6.83
C LYS A 48 7.41 -10.39 -8.19
N ASP A 49 8.68 -10.65 -8.44
CA ASP A 49 9.09 -11.34 -9.66
C ASP A 49 8.75 -12.82 -9.51
N LEU A 50 7.90 -13.33 -10.40
CA LEU A 50 7.62 -14.77 -10.49
C LEU A 50 8.68 -15.36 -11.41
N GLN A 51 9.57 -16.19 -10.85
CA GLN A 51 10.43 -17.03 -11.67
C GLN A 51 9.57 -18.18 -12.22
N GLU A 52 9.59 -18.37 -13.54
CA GLU A 52 8.92 -19.49 -14.24
C GLU A 52 9.53 -20.86 -13.88
#